data_AF-A0AB33T136-F1
#
_entry.id   AF-A0AB33T136-F1
#
_cell.length_a   1.000
_cell.length_b   1.000
_cell.length_c   1.000
_cell.angle_alpha   90.00
_cell.angle_beta   90.00
_cell.angle_gamma   90.00
#
_symmetry.space_group_name_H-M   'P 1'
#
loop_
_entity.id
_entity.type
_entity.pdbx_description
1 polymer ?
#
loop_
_entity_poly.entity_id
_entity_poly.type
_entity_poly.pdbx_seq_one_letter_code
_entity_poly.pdbx_strand_id
1 'polypeptide(L)'
;MKIPIPIPIPVLSALAVTSIALTACSTPPVIHDVGPSPSTSAGSAVEQYERDRRAAAASAMEANAAAGLPPTVDRELAEAAAKDGTLFAFTVDGCSYLRLPDRSLWSLDSGGALTRDTDLTETLAEWRGVLPGCAPAAGVEHEVPVGLDRTTADAAKTEGRPYRWTDHCKVFVRISGRDFVLPSTVTTRGEALSAEAPDPECAGVERPAGGVR
;
A
#
# COMPACT_ATOMS: atom_id res chain seq x y z
N MET A 1 -26.49 46.41 3.16
CA MET A 1 -27.36 45.37 3.75
C MET A 1 -27.82 44.44 2.63
N LYS A 2 -27.36 43.18 2.64
CA LYS A 2 -27.76 42.14 1.68
C LYS A 2 -27.80 40.83 2.46
N ILE A 3 -28.96 40.18 2.43
CA ILE A 3 -29.38 39.05 3.29
C ILE A 3 -28.83 37.74 2.71
N PRO A 4 -28.28 36.81 3.52
CA PRO A 4 -27.87 35.49 3.05
C PRO A 4 -29.07 34.54 2.96
N ILE A 5 -29.15 33.76 1.87
CA ILE A 5 -30.13 32.69 1.64
C ILE A 5 -29.48 31.35 2.05
N PRO A 6 -30.09 30.54 2.92
CA PRO A 6 -29.62 29.19 3.24
C PRO A 6 -30.19 28.15 2.26
N ILE A 7 -29.34 27.25 1.78
CA ILE A 7 -29.72 26.08 0.97
C ILE A 7 -29.78 24.85 1.89
N PRO A 8 -30.88 24.07 1.90
CA PRO A 8 -31.06 22.93 2.79
C PRO A 8 -30.34 21.65 2.31
N ILE A 9 -29.85 20.88 3.28
CA ILE A 9 -29.29 19.54 3.17
C ILE A 9 -30.44 18.51 3.18
N PRO A 10 -30.56 17.60 2.20
CA PRO A 10 -31.42 16.44 2.36
C PRO A 10 -30.63 15.27 2.97
N VAL A 11 -30.93 14.99 4.23
CA VAL A 11 -30.63 13.72 4.91
C VAL A 11 -31.64 12.68 4.43
N LEU A 12 -31.17 11.57 3.87
CA LEU A 12 -31.99 10.38 3.62
C LEU A 12 -31.24 9.14 4.10
N SER A 13 -31.54 8.76 5.33
CA SER A 13 -31.25 7.45 5.90
C SER A 13 -32.44 6.53 5.63
N ALA A 14 -32.18 5.34 5.11
CA ALA A 14 -33.14 4.22 5.16
C ALA A 14 -32.37 2.91 5.36
N LEU A 15 -32.38 2.42 6.60
CA LEU A 15 -31.98 1.07 6.97
C LEU A 15 -33.21 0.16 6.77
N ALA A 16 -33.12 -0.80 5.86
CA ALA A 16 -34.10 -1.86 5.74
C ALA A 16 -33.64 -3.06 6.59
N VAL A 17 -34.36 -3.33 7.67
CA VAL A 17 -34.21 -4.53 8.50
C VAL A 17 -35.13 -5.60 7.95
N THR A 18 -34.59 -6.62 7.28
CA THR A 18 -35.33 -7.80 6.88
C THR A 18 -35.30 -8.85 7.98
N SER A 19 -36.44 -9.03 8.64
CA SER A 19 -36.70 -10.08 9.62
C SER A 19 -36.77 -11.46 8.94
N ILE A 20 -35.97 -12.41 9.45
CA ILE A 20 -35.95 -13.82 9.06
C ILE A 20 -37.16 -14.52 9.69
N ALA A 21 -38.02 -15.12 8.86
CA ALA A 21 -39.09 -15.99 9.33
C ALA A 21 -38.54 -17.41 9.59
N LEU A 22 -38.60 -17.85 10.85
CA LEU A 22 -38.35 -19.22 11.28
C LEU A 22 -39.64 -20.04 11.10
N THR A 23 -39.71 -20.87 10.06
CA THR A 23 -40.71 -21.94 9.97
C THR A 23 -40.07 -23.25 10.46
N ALA A 24 -40.32 -23.54 11.74
CA ALA A 24 -40.11 -24.85 12.33
C ALA A 24 -41.23 -25.81 11.85
N CYS A 25 -40.88 -26.81 11.05
CA CYS A 25 -41.71 -27.99 10.84
C CYS A 25 -40.97 -29.22 11.38
N SER A 26 -41.57 -29.79 12.43
CA SER A 26 -41.14 -30.96 13.18
C SER A 26 -41.44 -32.25 12.40
N THR A 27 -40.40 -33.03 12.10
CA THR A 27 -40.51 -34.47 11.80
C THR A 27 -39.58 -35.26 12.73
N PRO A 28 -40.05 -36.35 13.37
CA PRO A 28 -39.24 -37.20 14.24
C PRO A 28 -38.20 -38.02 13.43
N PRO A 29 -37.04 -38.36 14.02
CA PRO A 29 -35.91 -38.91 13.26
C PRO A 29 -36.10 -40.40 12.91
N VAL A 30 -35.77 -40.75 11.68
CA VAL A 30 -35.45 -42.15 11.30
C VAL A 30 -34.01 -42.41 11.75
N ILE A 31 -33.83 -43.35 12.69
CA ILE A 31 -32.51 -43.84 13.08
C ILE A 31 -32.01 -44.74 11.95
N HIS A 32 -31.12 -44.21 11.11
CA HIS A 32 -30.23 -45.04 10.32
C HIS A 32 -28.99 -45.33 11.14
N ASP A 33 -28.91 -46.56 11.63
CA ASP A 33 -27.72 -47.15 12.22
C ASP A 33 -26.69 -47.38 11.10
N VAL A 34 -25.88 -46.35 10.83
CA VAL A 34 -24.69 -46.45 9.97
C VAL A 34 -23.50 -46.19 10.89
N GLY A 35 -23.02 -47.27 11.50
CA GLY A 35 -21.76 -47.29 12.23
C GLY A 35 -20.59 -46.82 11.35
N PRO A 36 -19.49 -46.37 11.99
CA PRO A 36 -18.55 -45.46 11.39
C PRO A 36 -17.63 -46.19 10.40
N SER A 37 -17.66 -45.76 9.15
CA SER A 37 -16.43 -45.76 8.35
C SER A 37 -16.17 -44.34 7.86
N PRO A 38 -15.73 -43.42 8.74
CA PRO A 38 -14.79 -42.43 8.26
C PRO A 38 -13.54 -43.23 7.93
N SER A 39 -13.41 -43.61 6.65
CA SER A 39 -12.09 -43.70 6.05
C SER A 39 -11.52 -42.29 6.10
N THR A 40 -11.10 -41.85 7.28
CA THR A 40 -10.06 -40.86 7.38
C THR A 40 -8.89 -41.53 6.71
N SER A 41 -8.65 -41.20 5.44
CA SER A 41 -7.28 -41.05 4.99
C SER A 41 -6.65 -40.15 6.05
N ALA A 42 -6.01 -40.77 7.04
CA ALA A 42 -5.34 -40.09 8.11
C ALA A 42 -4.12 -39.44 7.45
N GLY A 43 -4.38 -38.35 6.73
CA GLY A 43 -3.35 -37.48 6.23
C GLY A 43 -2.54 -37.09 7.45
N SER A 44 -1.23 -37.26 7.36
CA SER A 44 -0.33 -36.90 8.44
C SER A 44 -0.68 -35.50 8.94
N ALA A 45 -0.64 -35.27 10.26
CA ALA A 45 -0.85 -33.93 10.81
C ALA A 45 0.08 -32.89 10.14
N VAL A 46 1.26 -33.33 9.69
CA VAL A 46 2.21 -32.54 8.89
C VAL A 46 1.64 -32.20 7.51
N GLU A 47 1.04 -33.16 6.79
CA GLU A 47 0.41 -32.89 5.49
C GLU A 47 -0.78 -31.94 5.60
N GLN A 48 -1.57 -32.07 6.68
CA GLN A 48 -2.67 -31.15 6.95
C GLN A 48 -2.15 -29.74 7.24
N TYR A 49 -1.15 -29.61 8.12
CA TYR A 49 -0.49 -28.34 8.39
C TYR A 49 0.10 -27.69 7.11
N GLU A 50 0.75 -28.48 6.25
CA GLU A 50 1.30 -28.00 4.99
C GLU A 50 0.23 -27.58 3.97
N ARG A 51 -0.94 -28.24 3.97
CA ARG A 51 -2.08 -27.82 3.16
C ARG A 51 -2.65 -26.49 3.68
N ASP A 52 -2.86 -26.40 4.98
CA ASP A 52 -3.42 -25.20 5.62
C ASP A 52 -2.48 -24.00 5.46
N ARG A 53 -1.17 -24.21 5.63
CA ARG A 53 -0.14 -23.18 5.38
C ARG A 53 -0.14 -22.69 3.94
N ARG A 54 -0.26 -23.59 2.96
CA ARG A 54 -0.34 -23.22 1.53
C ARG A 54 -1.62 -22.49 1.19
N ALA A 55 -2.76 -22.91 1.75
CA ALA A 55 -4.03 -22.22 1.57
C ALA A 55 -3.98 -20.80 2.16
N ALA A 56 -3.44 -20.65 3.37
CA ALA A 56 -3.25 -19.34 4.00
C ALA A 56 -2.31 -18.43 3.19
N ALA A 57 -1.20 -18.99 2.66
CA ALA A 57 -0.29 -18.24 1.79
C ALA A 57 -0.97 -17.79 0.49
N ALA A 58 -1.78 -18.65 -0.14
CA ALA A 58 -2.54 -18.30 -1.34
C ALA A 58 -3.54 -17.17 -1.08
N SER A 59 -4.31 -17.27 0.01
CA SER A 59 -5.26 -16.22 0.41
C SER A 59 -4.56 -14.90 0.75
N ALA A 60 -3.38 -14.95 1.38
CA ALA A 60 -2.60 -13.74 1.66
C ALA A 60 -2.09 -13.07 0.38
N MET A 61 -1.62 -13.85 -0.61
CA MET A 61 -1.22 -13.33 -1.92
C MET A 61 -2.38 -12.67 -2.66
N GLU A 62 -3.55 -13.31 -2.68
CA GLU A 62 -4.76 -12.76 -3.29
C GLU A 62 -5.21 -11.47 -2.61
N ALA A 63 -5.11 -11.39 -1.28
CA ALA A 63 -5.42 -10.18 -0.54
C ALA A 63 -4.46 -9.02 -0.86
N ASN A 64 -3.16 -9.30 -1.03
CA ASN A 64 -2.18 -8.28 -1.46
C ASN A 64 -2.43 -7.84 -2.91
N ALA A 65 -2.73 -8.77 -3.81
CA ALA A 65 -3.10 -8.46 -5.20
C ALA A 65 -4.31 -7.51 -5.27
N ALA A 66 -5.38 -7.81 -4.51
CA ALA A 66 -6.56 -6.95 -4.40
C ALA A 66 -6.26 -5.56 -3.81
N ALA A 67 -5.17 -5.43 -3.04
CA ALA A 67 -4.68 -4.17 -2.51
C ALA A 67 -3.72 -3.42 -3.47
N GLY A 68 -3.34 -4.04 -4.59
CA GLY A 68 -2.34 -3.55 -5.53
C GLY A 68 -0.93 -3.58 -4.93
N LEU A 69 -0.62 -4.65 -4.18
CA LEU A 69 0.63 -4.80 -3.44
C LEU A 69 1.34 -6.13 -3.76
N PRO A 70 2.68 -6.15 -3.76
CA PRO A 70 3.44 -7.40 -3.82
C PRO A 70 3.17 -8.31 -2.60
N PRO A 71 3.36 -9.63 -2.72
CA PRO A 71 3.18 -10.59 -1.62
C PRO A 71 4.03 -10.32 -0.38
N THR A 72 5.19 -9.69 -0.54
CA THR A 72 6.14 -9.44 0.56
C THR A 72 5.80 -8.19 1.37
N VAL A 73 4.96 -7.30 0.81
CA VAL A 73 4.61 -6.03 1.43
C VAL A 73 3.62 -6.23 2.58
N ASP A 74 3.82 -5.48 3.66
CA ASP A 74 2.89 -5.39 4.77
C ASP A 74 1.63 -4.62 4.35
N ARG A 75 0.62 -5.38 3.92
CA ARG A 75 -0.67 -4.83 3.49
C ARG A 75 -1.40 -4.12 4.62
N GLU A 76 -1.33 -4.61 5.85
CA GLU A 76 -2.05 -4.01 6.97
C GLU A 76 -1.50 -2.61 7.25
N LEU A 77 -0.17 -2.47 7.27
CA LEU A 77 0.48 -1.17 7.41
C LEU A 77 0.23 -0.25 6.21
N ALA A 78 0.27 -0.77 4.98
CA ALA A 78 -0.01 0.01 3.78
C ALA A 78 -1.47 0.53 3.72
N GLU A 79 -2.43 -0.26 4.20
CA GLU A 79 -3.82 0.15 4.33
C GLU A 79 -4.04 1.14 5.48
N ALA A 80 -3.35 0.97 6.61
CA ALA A 80 -3.36 1.92 7.72
C ALA A 80 -2.78 3.29 7.28
N ALA A 81 -1.63 3.28 6.59
CA ALA A 81 -1.01 4.47 6.04
C ALA A 81 -1.96 5.23 5.09
N ALA A 82 -2.65 4.49 4.21
CA ALA A 82 -3.65 5.07 3.31
C ALA A 82 -4.83 5.69 4.07
N LYS A 83 -5.33 5.05 5.14
CA LYS A 83 -6.40 5.59 6.00
C LYS A 83 -5.96 6.88 6.71
N ASP A 84 -4.71 6.95 7.15
CA ASP A 84 -4.12 8.12 7.80
C ASP A 84 -3.70 9.22 6.79
N GLY A 85 -3.88 8.96 5.49
CA GLY A 85 -3.50 9.89 4.44
C GLY A 85 -1.98 10.10 4.35
N THR A 86 -1.19 9.11 4.73
CA THR A 86 0.27 9.09 4.63
C THR A 86 0.71 8.27 3.41
N LEU A 87 1.96 8.49 2.97
CA LEU A 87 2.54 7.73 1.88
C LEU A 87 3.14 6.43 2.43
N PHE A 88 3.16 5.38 1.62
CA PHE A 88 3.78 4.11 1.97
C PHE A 88 4.88 3.78 0.97
N ALA A 89 6.12 3.60 1.43
CA ALA A 89 7.26 3.27 0.59
C ALA A 89 7.60 1.79 0.70
N PHE A 90 7.90 1.11 -0.40
CA PHE A 90 8.37 -0.28 -0.39
C PHE A 90 9.31 -0.56 -1.56
N THR A 91 10.06 -1.66 -1.48
CA THR A 91 10.87 -2.16 -2.58
C THR A 91 10.30 -3.45 -3.15
N VAL A 92 10.43 -3.61 -4.47
CA VAL A 92 10.11 -4.86 -5.14
C VAL A 92 11.03 -5.05 -6.34
N ASP A 93 11.61 -6.25 -6.44
CA ASP A 93 12.55 -6.67 -7.47
C ASP A 93 13.77 -5.76 -7.73
N GLY A 94 14.08 -4.85 -6.81
CA GLY A 94 15.20 -3.92 -6.90
C GLY A 94 14.81 -2.49 -7.28
N CYS A 95 13.51 -2.21 -7.47
CA CYS A 95 12.96 -0.87 -7.60
C CYS A 95 12.39 -0.38 -6.27
N SER A 96 12.34 0.93 -6.08
CA SER A 96 11.64 1.55 -4.95
C SER A 96 10.39 2.27 -5.41
N TYR A 97 9.28 2.11 -4.68
CA TYR A 97 8.00 2.72 -5.01
C TYR A 97 7.37 3.44 -3.83
N LEU A 98 6.62 4.49 -4.15
CA LEU A 98 5.65 5.11 -3.25
C LEU A 98 4.25 4.70 -3.66
N ARG A 99 3.47 4.27 -2.67
CA ARG A 99 2.03 4.12 -2.77
C ARG A 99 1.34 5.27 -2.06
N LEU A 100 0.45 5.93 -2.79
CA LEU A 100 -0.42 6.97 -2.24
C LEU A 100 -1.71 6.37 -1.65
N PRO A 101 -2.48 7.15 -0.88
CA PRO A 101 -3.80 6.72 -0.38
C PRO A 101 -4.79 6.27 -1.46
N ASP A 102 -4.66 6.81 -2.68
CA ASP A 102 -5.46 6.41 -3.85
C ASP A 102 -4.98 5.11 -4.52
N ARG A 103 -4.00 4.42 -3.92
CA ARG A 103 -3.33 3.21 -4.41
C ARG A 103 -2.48 3.42 -5.66
N SER A 104 -2.28 4.65 -6.11
CA SER A 104 -1.35 4.91 -7.21
C SER A 104 0.09 4.63 -6.79
N LEU A 105 0.86 4.03 -7.70
CA LEU A 105 2.28 3.77 -7.52
C LEU A 105 3.12 4.80 -8.27
N TRP A 106 4.18 5.26 -7.61
CA TRP A 106 5.13 6.23 -8.13
C TRP A 106 6.54 5.70 -7.95
N SER A 107 7.30 5.60 -9.04
CA SER A 107 8.69 5.15 -8.96
C SER A 107 9.56 6.18 -8.25
N LEU A 108 10.37 5.69 -7.33
CA LEU A 108 11.43 6.43 -6.65
C LEU A 108 12.78 6.28 -7.37
N ASP A 109 12.84 5.64 -8.53
CA ASP A 109 14.10 5.37 -9.21
C ASP A 109 14.50 6.53 -10.14
N SER A 110 13.55 7.39 -10.52
CA SER A 110 13.82 8.63 -11.26
C SER A 110 14.37 9.73 -10.34
N GLY A 111 15.50 10.34 -10.70
CA GLY A 111 16.07 11.47 -9.96
C GLY A 111 15.20 12.73 -10.12
N GLY A 112 14.70 13.30 -9.01
CA GLY A 112 13.90 14.53 -9.05
C GLY A 112 12.40 14.28 -9.24
N ALA A 113 11.88 14.36 -10.46
CA ALA A 113 10.45 14.20 -10.73
C ALA A 113 10.02 12.76 -10.50
N LEU A 114 8.89 12.57 -9.83
CA LEU A 114 8.30 11.25 -9.66
C LEU A 114 7.43 10.93 -10.88
N THR A 115 7.52 9.68 -11.33
CA THR A 115 6.73 9.16 -12.44
C THR A 115 5.73 8.15 -11.89
N ARG A 116 4.46 8.30 -12.26
CA ARG A 116 3.42 7.33 -11.93
C ARG A 116 3.64 6.07 -12.76
N ASP A 117 3.66 4.91 -12.10
CA ASP A 117 3.81 3.61 -12.73
C ASP A 117 2.44 2.93 -12.88
N THR A 118 1.80 3.16 -14.02
CA THR A 118 0.49 2.57 -14.34
C THR A 118 0.60 1.07 -14.61
N ASP A 119 1.68 0.65 -15.25
CA ASP A 119 1.87 -0.73 -15.69
C ASP A 119 2.07 -1.65 -14.48
N LEU A 120 2.86 -1.22 -13.49
CA LEU A 120 3.00 -1.96 -12.24
C LEU A 120 1.70 -1.94 -11.42
N THR A 121 0.98 -0.82 -11.40
CA THR A 121 -0.31 -0.72 -10.71
C THR A 121 -1.30 -1.75 -11.27
N GLU A 122 -1.40 -1.89 -12.59
CA GLU A 122 -2.26 -2.86 -13.26
C GLU A 122 -1.76 -4.30 -13.07
N THR A 123 -0.45 -4.53 -13.20
CA THR A 123 0.17 -5.85 -13.03
C THR A 123 -0.05 -6.40 -11.62
N LEU A 124 0.06 -5.55 -10.59
CA LEU A 124 -0.19 -5.94 -9.20
C LEU A 124 -1.66 -6.22 -8.93
N ALA A 125 -2.58 -5.48 -9.56
CA ALA A 125 -4.02 -5.72 -9.45
C ALA A 125 -4.44 -7.06 -10.08
N GLU A 126 -3.81 -7.46 -11.18
CA GLU A 126 -4.09 -8.74 -11.86
C GLU A 126 -3.26 -9.93 -11.37
N TRP A 127 -2.32 -9.69 -10.43
CA TRP A 127 -1.29 -10.62 -9.95
C TRP A 127 -1.05 -11.85 -10.84
N ARG A 128 -0.22 -11.69 -11.86
CA ARG A 128 0.18 -12.78 -12.77
C ARG A 128 1.48 -13.48 -12.39
N GLY A 129 1.99 -13.22 -11.18
CA GLY A 129 3.18 -13.85 -10.63
C GLY A 129 4.53 -13.38 -11.20
N VAL A 130 4.52 -12.45 -12.16
CA VAL A 130 5.73 -11.83 -12.72
C VAL A 130 5.55 -10.32 -12.67
N LEU A 131 6.45 -9.63 -11.98
CA LEU A 131 6.48 -8.17 -11.98
C LEU A 131 7.44 -7.68 -13.08
N PRO A 132 7.05 -6.64 -13.84
CA PRO A 132 7.96 -6.00 -14.77
C PRO A 132 9.09 -5.35 -13.97
N GLY A 133 10.33 -5.81 -14.22
CA GLY A 133 11.48 -5.47 -13.38
C GLY A 133 12.17 -4.16 -13.72
N CYS A 134 12.64 -3.48 -12.67
CA CYS A 134 13.97 -2.86 -12.62
C CYS A 134 14.85 -3.80 -11.81
N ALA A 135 15.95 -4.31 -12.38
CA ALA A 135 16.90 -5.16 -11.64
C ALA A 135 17.90 -4.28 -10.87
N PRO A 136 18.38 -4.66 -9.65
CA PRO A 136 18.93 -6.00 -9.40
C PRO A 136 18.57 -6.70 -8.06
N ALA A 137 18.72 -8.04 -8.12
CA ALA A 137 18.76 -9.07 -7.07
C ALA A 137 17.67 -9.06 -5.96
N ALA A 138 16.84 -10.11 -5.98
CA ALA A 138 15.88 -10.42 -4.93
C ALA A 138 16.52 -10.41 -3.53
N GLY A 139 15.88 -9.72 -2.59
CA GLY A 139 16.25 -9.74 -1.17
C GLY A 139 17.29 -8.70 -0.75
N VAL A 140 17.62 -7.74 -1.61
CA VAL A 140 18.52 -6.63 -1.26
C VAL A 140 17.69 -5.40 -0.93
N GLU A 141 17.91 -4.83 0.26
CA GLU A 141 17.48 -3.48 0.59
C GLU A 141 17.99 -2.52 -0.49
N HIS A 142 17.09 -1.78 -1.15
CA HIS A 142 17.51 -0.83 -2.17
C HIS A 142 17.79 0.51 -1.50
N GLU A 143 19.04 0.97 -1.60
CA GLU A 143 19.36 2.35 -1.27
C GLU A 143 18.65 3.25 -2.26
N VAL A 144 17.89 4.21 -1.76
CA VAL A 144 17.26 5.22 -2.62
C VAL A 144 18.38 5.92 -3.40
N PRO A 145 18.33 5.96 -4.75
CA PRO A 145 19.44 6.45 -5.55
C PRO A 145 19.93 7.83 -5.09
N VAL A 146 21.21 7.92 -4.70
CA VAL A 146 21.90 9.15 -4.35
C VAL A 146 22.30 9.90 -5.62
N GLY A 147 21.88 11.17 -5.73
CA GLY A 147 22.06 11.99 -6.94
C GLY A 147 20.75 12.59 -7.44
N LEU A 148 20.01 13.26 -6.54
CA LEU A 148 18.74 13.88 -6.88
C LEU A 148 18.95 15.05 -7.83
N ASP A 149 18.44 14.91 -9.07
CA ASP A 149 18.48 15.95 -10.08
C ASP A 149 17.62 17.14 -9.65
N ARG A 150 18.28 18.16 -9.11
CA ARG A 150 17.65 19.41 -8.66
C ARG A 150 16.94 20.14 -9.78
N THR A 151 17.48 20.11 -11.00
CA THR A 151 16.86 20.77 -12.15
C THR A 151 15.50 20.16 -12.43
N THR A 152 15.45 18.83 -12.42
CA THR A 152 14.19 18.08 -12.62
C THR A 152 13.23 18.28 -11.44
N ALA A 153 13.73 18.36 -10.20
CA ALA A 153 12.90 18.68 -9.04
C ALA A 153 12.31 20.12 -9.09
N ASP A 154 13.10 21.11 -9.49
CA ASP A 154 12.67 22.51 -9.61
C ASP A 154 11.67 22.70 -10.76
N ALA A 155 11.87 22.01 -11.88
CA ALA A 155 10.90 21.96 -12.97
C ALA A 155 9.57 21.34 -12.51
N ALA A 156 9.62 20.19 -11.86
CA ALA A 156 8.43 19.52 -11.31
C ALA A 156 7.71 20.39 -10.26
N LYS A 157 8.46 21.09 -9.41
CA LYS A 157 7.92 22.07 -8.45
C LYS A 157 7.17 23.19 -9.16
N THR A 158 7.72 23.75 -10.23
CA THR A 158 7.09 24.81 -11.02
C THR A 158 5.80 24.33 -11.70
N GLU A 159 5.78 23.07 -12.13
CA GLU A 159 4.63 22.41 -12.75
C GLU A 159 3.60 21.87 -11.73
N GLY A 160 3.89 21.94 -10.42
CA GLY A 160 3.04 21.39 -9.36
C GLY A 160 2.96 19.86 -9.35
N ARG A 161 3.95 19.18 -9.94
CA ARG A 161 4.02 17.71 -10.03
C ARG A 161 4.70 17.11 -8.79
N PRO A 162 4.46 15.83 -8.49
CA PRO A 162 5.24 15.08 -7.50
C PRO A 162 6.75 15.07 -7.79
N TYR A 163 7.57 15.32 -6.76
CA TYR A 163 9.04 15.29 -6.87
C TYR A 163 9.70 14.90 -5.55
N ARG A 164 10.98 14.56 -5.63
CA ARG A 164 11.87 14.32 -4.50
C ARG A 164 13.13 15.19 -4.59
N TRP A 165 13.69 15.55 -3.45
CA TRP A 165 14.93 16.32 -3.36
C TRP A 165 15.73 15.90 -2.14
N THR A 166 17.05 16.12 -2.18
CA THR A 166 17.90 15.98 -1.01
C THR A 166 17.94 17.33 -0.30
N ASP A 167 17.66 17.35 0.99
CA ASP A 167 18.00 18.46 1.88
C ASP A 167 18.87 17.90 3.01
N HIS A 168 20.12 18.37 3.08
CA HIS A 168 21.17 17.80 3.93
C HIS A 168 21.40 16.30 3.69
N CYS A 169 21.25 15.47 4.73
CA CYS A 169 21.42 14.02 4.70
C CYS A 169 20.10 13.27 4.40
N LYS A 170 19.00 14.00 4.18
CA LYS A 170 17.66 13.42 4.06
C LYS A 170 17.12 13.58 2.66
N VAL A 171 16.40 12.56 2.22
CA VAL A 171 15.60 12.61 1.02
C VAL A 171 14.18 12.96 1.41
N PHE A 172 13.64 13.98 0.78
CA PHE A 172 12.26 14.41 0.94
C PHE A 172 11.50 14.13 -0.33
N VAL A 173 10.21 13.87 -0.17
CA VAL A 173 9.24 13.72 -1.25
C VAL A 173 8.14 14.74 -1.02
N ARG A 174 7.74 15.43 -2.09
CA ARG A 174 6.57 16.31 -2.10
C ARG A 174 5.53 15.76 -3.06
N ILE A 175 4.34 15.54 -2.53
CA ILE A 175 3.16 15.08 -3.27
C ILE A 175 1.96 15.89 -2.79
N SER A 176 1.18 16.44 -3.72
CA SER A 176 -0.02 17.22 -3.40
C SER A 176 0.23 18.35 -2.38
N GLY A 177 1.41 18.99 -2.45
CA GLY A 177 1.80 20.09 -1.57
C GLY A 177 2.24 19.69 -0.15
N ARG A 178 2.31 18.39 0.17
CA ARG A 178 2.78 17.88 1.47
C ARG A 178 4.16 17.25 1.34
N ASP A 179 4.97 17.44 2.39
CA ASP A 179 6.32 16.90 2.48
C ASP A 179 6.35 15.66 3.34
N PHE A 180 7.12 14.68 2.90
CA PHE A 180 7.36 13.44 3.62
C PHE A 180 8.86 13.13 3.60
N VAL A 181 9.37 12.61 4.71
CA VAL A 181 10.75 12.13 4.78
C VAL A 181 10.78 10.71 4.25
N LEU A 182 11.67 10.46 3.29
CA LEU A 182 11.93 9.13 2.78
C LEU A 182 13.11 8.53 3.58
N PRO A 183 12.98 7.30 4.11
CA PRO A 183 14.11 6.64 4.76
C PRO A 183 15.24 6.42 3.75
N SER A 184 16.49 6.37 4.23
CA SER A 184 17.66 6.08 3.39
C SER A 184 17.58 4.71 2.73
N THR A 185 16.86 3.79 3.39
CA THR A 185 16.69 2.41 2.99
C THR A 185 15.21 2.07 3.01
N VAL A 186 14.70 1.54 1.89
CA VAL A 186 13.31 1.09 1.80
C VAL A 186 13.30 -0.45 1.77
N THR A 187 12.47 -1.06 2.61
CA THR A 187 12.41 -2.54 2.74
C THR A 187 11.35 -3.14 1.82
N THR A 188 11.45 -4.45 1.59
CA THR A 188 10.45 -5.23 0.83
C THR A 188 9.12 -5.36 1.55
N ARG A 189 9.11 -5.19 2.88
CA ARG A 189 7.88 -5.09 3.68
C ARG A 189 7.25 -3.71 3.57
N GLY A 190 8.05 -2.69 3.33
CA GLY A 190 7.66 -1.30 3.24
C GLY A 190 7.48 -0.62 4.59
N GLU A 191 7.27 0.69 4.53
CA GLU A 191 7.19 1.59 5.68
C GLU A 191 6.24 2.76 5.38
N ALA A 192 5.50 3.20 6.40
CA ALA A 192 4.68 4.41 6.32
C ALA A 192 5.55 5.65 6.53
N LEU A 193 5.45 6.63 5.63
CA LEU A 193 6.25 7.84 5.69
C LEU A 193 5.69 8.83 6.70
N SER A 194 6.60 9.42 7.47
CA SER A 194 6.30 10.50 8.40
C SER A 194 6.31 11.85 7.68
N ALA A 195 5.30 12.69 7.98
CA ALA A 195 5.27 14.09 7.58
C ALA A 195 6.20 14.97 8.44
N GLU A 196 6.70 14.42 9.55
CA GLU A 196 7.51 15.11 10.54
C GLU A 196 9.00 14.95 10.22
N ALA A 197 9.74 16.06 10.21
CA ALA A 197 11.19 16.04 10.04
C ALA A 197 11.83 15.56 11.34
N PRO A 198 12.63 14.48 11.37
CA PRO A 198 13.47 14.23 12.52
C PRO A 198 14.50 15.36 12.68
N ASP A 199 14.92 15.60 13.92
CA ASP A 199 15.79 16.66 14.45
C ASP A 199 17.09 16.99 13.68
N PRO A 200 17.73 18.16 13.99
CA PRO A 200 18.77 18.81 13.19
C PRO A 200 20.17 18.26 13.50
N GLU A 201 20.48 17.05 13.05
CA GLU A 201 21.85 16.51 13.12
C GLU A 201 22.56 16.39 11.77
N CYS A 202 22.16 17.20 10.79
CA CYS A 202 22.85 17.20 9.49
C CYS A 202 23.35 18.60 9.12
N ALA A 203 24.63 18.84 9.38
CA ALA A 203 25.32 20.09 9.03
C ALA A 203 25.74 20.09 7.54
N GLY A 204 25.52 21.22 6.84
CA GLY A 204 26.00 21.50 5.47
C GLY A 204 24.89 21.51 4.42
N VAL A 205 24.60 22.68 3.81
CA VAL A 205 23.37 22.97 3.04
C VAL A 205 23.61 22.98 1.53
N GLU A 206 22.63 22.49 0.76
CA GLU A 206 22.05 23.23 -0.38
C GLU A 206 20.58 22.81 -0.58
N ARG A 207 19.67 23.79 -0.51
CA ARG A 207 18.21 23.66 -0.70
C ARG A 207 17.80 24.22 -2.06
N PRO A 208 16.74 23.69 -2.72
CA PRO A 208 16.11 24.36 -3.84
C PRO A 208 15.48 25.70 -3.39
N ALA A 209 15.68 26.75 -4.18
CA ALA A 209 15.37 28.12 -3.76
C ALA A 209 13.87 28.33 -3.45
N GLY A 210 13.58 29.08 -2.38
CA GLY A 210 12.27 29.72 -2.16
C GLY A 210 11.23 28.99 -1.30
N GLY A 211 11.61 28.09 -0.38
CA GLY A 211 10.69 27.57 0.63
C GLY A 211 10.63 28.47 1.86
N VAL A 212 9.57 29.29 1.99
CA VAL A 212 9.23 30.00 3.23
C VAL A 212 8.30 29.09 4.05
N ARG A 213 8.54 29.01 5.37
CA ARG A 213 7.71 28.28 6.34
C ARG A 213 6.30 28.86 6.44
#